data_AF-A0A2H5ZF03-F1
#
_entry.id   AF-A0A2H5ZF03-F1
#
_cell.length_a   1.000
_cell.length_b   1.000
_cell.length_c   1.000
_cell.angle_alpha   90.00
_cell.angle_beta   90.00
_cell.angle_gamma   90.00
#
_symmetry.space_group_name_H-M   'P 1'
#
loop_
_entity.id
_entity.type
_entity.pdbx_description
1 polymer ?
#
loop_
_entity_poly.entity_id
_entity_poly.type
_entity_poly.pdbx_seq_one_letter_code
_entity_poly.pdbx_strand_id
1 'polypeptide(L)'
;MPLYEYQCTACGARTEIFVRRPTDDVRVPPCPSGAGEAHRMVRVVSVFARHLTLKDKIAEAEAKWGKEVDAAMGPPPDVGKYARRYEQLAKDLPPRRE
;
A
#
# COMPACT_ATOMS: atom_id res chain seq x y z
N MET A 1 14.05 -12.28 -16.46
CA MET A 1 15.26 -12.83 -15.81
C MET A 1 14.94 -12.95 -14.32
N PRO A 2 14.64 -14.15 -13.82
CA PRO A 2 14.20 -14.32 -12.43
C PRO A 2 15.37 -14.15 -11.44
N LEU A 3 15.16 -13.29 -10.45
CA LEU A 3 16.03 -13.11 -9.30
C LEU A 3 15.42 -13.85 -8.10
N TYR A 4 16.18 -14.74 -7.49
CA TYR A 4 15.77 -15.50 -6.32
C TYR A 4 16.55 -14.98 -5.10
N GLU A 5 15.84 -14.49 -4.09
CA GLU A 5 16.46 -14.06 -2.84
C GLU A 5 16.25 -15.14 -1.77
N TYR A 6 17.31 -15.43 -1.00
CA TYR A 6 17.30 -16.37 0.10
C TYR A 6 17.76 -15.67 1.38
N GLN A 7 17.11 -15.98 2.49
CA GLN A 7 17.45 -15.44 3.81
C GLN A 7 17.64 -16.56 4.82
N CYS A 8 18.70 -16.47 5.62
CA CYS A 8 18.94 -17.41 6.72
C CYS A 8 17.98 -17.14 7.87
N THR A 9 17.32 -18.18 8.40
CA THR A 9 16.41 -18.04 9.54
C THR A 9 17.12 -17.73 10.86
N ALA A 10 18.36 -18.19 11.05
CA ALA A 10 19.13 -17.95 12.28
C ALA A 10 19.85 -16.59 12.34
N CYS A 11 20.66 -16.25 11.32
CA CYS A 11 21.48 -15.03 11.35
C CYS A 11 20.94 -13.87 10.50
N GLY A 12 19.88 -14.08 9.72
CA GLY A 12 19.29 -13.06 8.86
C GLY A 12 20.13 -12.69 7.62
N ALA A 13 21.27 -13.33 7.38
CA ALA A 13 22.09 -13.12 6.19
C ALA A 13 21.30 -13.43 4.91
N ARG A 14 21.56 -12.66 3.85
CA ARG A 14 20.85 -12.74 2.57
C ARG A 14 21.77 -13.14 1.44
N THR A 15 21.23 -13.86 0.47
CA THR A 15 21.95 -14.27 -0.73
C THR A 15 21.02 -14.20 -1.92
N GLU A 16 21.50 -13.60 -3.00
CA GLU A 16 20.77 -13.44 -4.24
C GLU A 16 21.32 -14.39 -5.30
N ILE A 17 20.44 -15.16 -5.93
CA ILE A 17 20.79 -16.04 -7.04
C ILE A 17 20.11 -15.52 -8.30
N PHE A 18 20.97 -15.27 -9.27
CA PHE A 18 20.56 -14.82 -10.58
C PHE A 18 20.42 -15.99 -11.54
N VAL A 19 19.23 -16.18 -12.11
CA VAL A 19 18.98 -17.31 -13.01
C VAL A 19 18.59 -16.79 -14.39
N ARG A 20 19.22 -17.36 -15.43
CA ARG A 20 19.01 -16.92 -16.82
C ARG A 20 17.67 -17.41 -17.38
N ARG A 21 17.28 -18.65 -17.06
CA ARG A 21 16.01 -19.25 -17.51
C ARG A 21 15.14 -19.68 -16.33
N PRO A 22 13.83 -19.43 -16.33
CA PRO A 22 12.94 -19.81 -15.22
C PRO A 22 12.82 -21.32 -14.98
N THR A 23 13.19 -22.13 -15.97
CA THR A 23 13.14 -23.60 -15.93
C THR A 23 14.38 -24.23 -15.32
N ASP A 24 15.43 -23.45 -15.05
CA ASP A 24 16.65 -23.98 -14.45
C ASP A 24 16.38 -24.34 -12.99
N ASP A 25 16.87 -25.49 -12.56
CA ASP A 25 16.71 -25.97 -11.18
C ASP A 25 17.62 -25.15 -10.23
N VAL A 26 17.01 -24.42 -9.30
CA VAL A 26 17.72 -23.49 -8.41
C VAL A 26 17.95 -24.16 -7.07
N ARG A 27 19.20 -24.58 -6.83
CA ARG A 27 19.61 -25.11 -5.53
C ARG A 27 19.64 -24.01 -4.48
N VAL A 28 19.17 -24.33 -3.28
CA VAL A 28 19.22 -23.42 -2.12
C VAL A 28 20.70 -23.19 -1.74
N PRO A 29 21.18 -21.94 -1.66
CA PRO A 29 22.57 -21.67 -1.31
C PRO A 29 22.83 -21.96 0.18
N PRO A 30 24.07 -22.30 0.56
CA PRO A 30 24.46 -22.35 1.97
C PRO A 30 24.49 -20.93 2.56
N CYS A 31 24.29 -20.84 3.87
CA CYS A 31 24.42 -19.58 4.59
C CYS A 31 25.89 -19.10 4.58
N PRO A 32 26.17 -17.83 4.24
CA PRO A 32 27.55 -17.30 4.22
C PRO A 32 28.14 -17.08 5.63
N SER A 33 27.31 -16.99 6.66
CA SER A 33 27.72 -16.64 8.03
C SER A 33 27.85 -17.85 8.98
N GLY A 34 27.51 -19.06 8.54
CA GLY A 34 27.51 -20.25 9.39
C GLY A 34 27.05 -21.51 8.67
N ALA A 35 27.31 -22.66 9.26
CA ALA A 35 26.93 -23.97 8.73
C ALA A 35 26.07 -24.75 9.74
N GLY A 36 25.29 -25.71 9.25
CA GLY A 36 24.46 -26.59 10.08
C GLY A 36 22.96 -26.34 9.93
N GLU A 37 22.13 -27.21 10.56
CA GLU A 37 20.68 -27.20 10.40
C GLU A 37 20.00 -25.92 10.89
N ALA A 38 20.58 -25.25 11.90
CA ALA A 38 20.08 -23.98 12.41
C ALA A 38 20.18 -22.85 11.36
N HIS A 39 21.18 -22.91 10.47
CA HIS A 39 21.40 -21.92 9.42
C HIS A 39 20.69 -22.28 8.11
N ARG A 40 19.40 -22.68 8.22
CA ARG A 40 18.57 -22.98 7.05
C ARG A 40 18.26 -21.69 6.28
N MET A 41 18.56 -21.72 4.98
CA MET A 41 18.21 -20.65 4.05
C MET A 41 16.79 -20.91 3.50
N VAL A 42 15.93 -19.91 3.59
CA VAL A 42 14.58 -19.94 3.03
C VAL A 42 14.46 -18.94 1.89
N ARG A 43 13.72 -19.31 0.85
CA ARG A 43 13.45 -18.41 -0.27
C ARG A 43 12.50 -17.30 0.21
N VAL A 44 12.89 -16.06 -0.01
CA VAL A 44 12.08 -14.87 0.29
C VAL A 44 11.79 -14.11 -0.99
N VAL A 45 10.66 -13.40 -1.00
CA VAL A 45 10.29 -12.52 -2.10
C VAL A 45 10.67 -11.10 -1.69
N SER A 46 11.50 -10.45 -2.50
CA SER A 46 11.95 -9.08 -2.23
C SER A 46 10.75 -8.13 -2.21
N VAL A 47 10.77 -7.15 -1.29
CA VAL A 47 9.68 -6.17 -1.11
C VAL A 47 9.46 -5.34 -2.39
N PHE A 48 10.52 -5.13 -3.19
CA PHE A 48 10.45 -4.41 -4.47
C PHE A 48 9.67 -5.15 -5.56
N ALA A 49 9.44 -6.46 -5.41
CA ALA A 49 8.66 -7.23 -6.39
C ALA A 49 7.14 -7.09 -6.21
N ARG A 50 6.66 -6.49 -5.11
CA ARG A 50 5.24 -6.18 -4.95
C ARG A 50 4.92 -4.88 -5.68
N HIS A 51 4.43 -4.98 -6.91
CA HIS A 51 3.74 -3.86 -7.54
C HIS A 51 2.49 -3.54 -6.73
N LEU A 52 2.56 -2.51 -5.89
CA LEU A 52 1.40 -1.97 -5.19
C LEU A 52 0.47 -1.36 -6.25
N THR A 53 -0.76 -1.87 -6.31
CA THR A 53 -1.79 -1.27 -7.14
C THR A 53 -2.15 0.10 -6.60
N LEU A 54 -2.79 0.95 -7.41
CA LEU A 54 -3.26 2.26 -6.94
C LEU A 54 -4.16 2.14 -5.70
N LYS A 55 -4.95 1.06 -5.61
CA LYS A 55 -5.78 0.77 -4.43
C LYS A 55 -4.97 0.51 -3.18
N ASP A 56 -3.90 -0.29 -3.29
CA ASP A 56 -3.02 -0.58 -2.15
C ASP A 56 -2.32 0.69 -1.64
N LYS A 57 -1.91 1.57 -2.56
CA LYS A 57 -1.29 2.86 -2.21
C LYS A 57 -2.25 3.81 -1.50
N ILE A 58 -3.52 3.85 -1.93
CA ILE A 58 -4.56 4.65 -1.29
C ILE A 58 -4.84 4.14 0.12
N ALA A 59 -4.97 2.82 0.30
CA ALA A 59 -5.18 2.22 1.62
C ALA A 59 -4.01 2.51 2.59
N GLU A 60 -2.76 2.44 2.11
CA GLU A 60 -1.60 2.82 2.92
C GLU A 60 -1.57 4.33 3.23
N ALA A 61 -1.99 5.18 2.30
CA ALA A 61 -2.06 6.62 2.51
C ALA A 61 -3.18 7.02 3.49
N GLU A 62 -4.34 6.37 3.42
CA GLU A 62 -5.44 6.56 4.38
C GLU A 62 -5.04 6.10 5.78
N ALA A 63 -4.33 4.98 5.90
CA ALA A 63 -3.85 4.48 7.19
C ALA A 63 -2.84 5.43 7.86
N LYS A 64 -1.98 6.09 7.06
CA LYS A 64 -0.96 7.02 7.58
C LYS A 64 -1.53 8.42 7.81
N TRP A 65 -2.24 8.95 6.81
CA TRP A 65 -2.62 10.37 6.75
C TRP A 65 -4.12 10.64 6.81
N GLY A 66 -4.98 9.62 6.87
CA GLY A 66 -6.43 9.82 6.92
C GLY A 66 -6.85 10.75 8.06
N LYS A 67 -6.25 10.63 9.24
CA LYS A 67 -6.53 11.49 10.39
C LYS A 67 -6.10 12.95 10.20
N GLU A 68 -5.01 13.18 9.48
CA GLU A 68 -4.49 14.53 9.21
C GLU A 68 -5.29 15.20 8.09
N VAL A 69 -5.67 14.44 7.07
CA VAL A 69 -6.52 14.91 5.98
C VAL A 69 -7.94 15.22 6.47
N ASP A 70 -8.52 14.36 7.30
CA ASP A 70 -9.85 14.61 7.89
C ASP A 70 -9.84 15.84 8.82
N ALA A 71 -8.75 16.07 9.55
CA ALA A 71 -8.58 17.26 10.38
C ALA A 71 -8.41 18.54 9.54
N ALA A 72 -7.74 18.46 8.38
CA ALA A 72 -7.50 19.60 7.50
C ALA A 72 -8.69 19.93 6.57
N MET A 73 -9.42 18.93 6.09
CA MET A 73 -10.57 19.10 5.20
C MET A 73 -11.83 19.56 5.93
N GLY A 74 -11.86 19.43 7.26
CA GLY A 74 -12.98 19.85 8.09
C GLY A 74 -14.26 19.03 7.85
N PRO A 75 -15.36 19.37 8.54
CA PRO A 75 -16.63 18.67 8.36
C PRO A 75 -17.12 18.82 6.91
N PRO A 76 -17.65 17.76 6.29
CA PRO A 76 -18.21 17.86 4.96
C PRO A 76 -19.31 18.93 4.93
N PRO A 77 -19.45 19.69 3.83
CA PRO A 77 -20.46 20.72 3.72
C PRO A 77 -21.85 20.11 3.91
N ASP A 78 -22.53 20.54 4.97
CA ASP A 78 -23.85 20.05 5.33
C ASP A 78 -24.89 20.56 4.34
N VAL A 79 -25.14 19.75 3.31
CA VAL A 79 -26.02 20.07 2.17
C VAL A 79 -27.43 20.44 2.65
N GLY A 80 -27.88 19.88 3.77
CA GLY A 80 -29.19 20.17 4.38
C GLY A 80 -29.29 21.60 4.94
N LYS A 81 -28.19 22.14 5.50
CA LYS A 81 -28.15 23.56 5.92
C LYS A 81 -28.22 24.50 4.73
N TYR A 82 -27.56 24.16 3.62
CA TYR A 82 -27.64 24.96 2.40
C TYR A 82 -29.03 24.90 1.77
N ALA A 83 -29.69 23.74 1.76
CA ALA A 83 -31.07 23.60 1.27
C ALA A 83 -32.05 24.48 2.07
N ARG A 84 -32.00 24.43 3.41
CA ARG A 84 -32.79 25.32 4.29
C ARG A 84 -32.45 26.80 4.08
N ARG A 85 -31.14 27.07 3.88
CA ARG A 85 -30.54 28.25 3.26
C ARG A 85 -31.40 28.86 2.14
N TYR A 86 -31.46 28.10 1.07
CA TYR A 86 -32.12 28.48 -0.17
C TYR A 86 -33.64 28.57 -0.03
N GLU A 87 -34.27 27.68 0.74
CA GLU A 87 -35.72 27.75 1.00
C GLU A 87 -36.13 29.01 1.75
N GLN A 88 -35.31 29.50 2.69
CA GLN A 88 -35.57 30.76 3.40
C GLN A 88 -35.43 31.96 2.46
N LEU A 89 -34.37 31.99 1.65
CA LEU A 89 -34.13 33.05 0.67
C LEU A 89 -35.16 33.05 -0.48
N ALA A 90 -35.72 31.88 -0.81
CA ALA A 90 -36.72 31.73 -1.86
C ALA A 90 -38.12 32.26 -1.47
N LYS A 91 -38.41 32.41 -0.17
CA LYS A 91 -39.70 32.93 0.32
C LYS A 91 -39.89 34.42 0.05
N ASP A 92 -38.80 35.17 -0.11
CA ASP A 92 -38.81 36.60 -0.39
C ASP A 92 -38.70 36.90 -1.90
N LEU A 93 -38.77 35.88 -2.78
CA LEU A 93 -38.76 36.13 -4.22
C LEU A 93 -40.11 36.72 -4.67
N PRO A 94 -40.11 37.85 -5.39
CA PRO A 94 -41.35 38.41 -5.94
C PRO A 94 -41.98 37.40 -6.91
N PRO A 95 -43.32 37.30 -6.94
CA PRO A 95 -44.00 36.39 -7.86
C PRO A 95 -43.59 36.71 -9.29
N ARG A 96 -43.30 35.67 -10.07
CA ARG A 96 -42.96 35.80 -11.49
C ARG A 96 -44.15 36.45 -12.18
N ARG A 97 -43.96 37.68 -12.67
CA ARG A 97 -44.96 38.38 -13.49
C ARG A 97 -45.04 37.64 -14.83
N GLU A 98 -46.19 37.01 -15.08
CA GLU A 98 -46.59 36.53 -16.41
C GLU A 98 -46.98 37.70 -17.31
#